data_AF-A0A4Q5TDR2-F1
#
_entry.id   AF-A0A4Q5TDR2-F1
#
_cell.length_a   1.000
_cell.length_b   1.000
_cell.length_c   1.000
_cell.angle_alpha   90.00
_cell.angle_beta   90.00
_cell.angle_gamma   90.00
#
_symmetry.space_group_name_H-M   'P 1'
#
loop_
_entity.id
_entity.type
_entity.pdbx_description
1 polymer ?
#
loop_
_entity_poly.entity_id
_entity_poly.type
_entity_poly.pdbx_seq_one_letter_code
_entity_poly.pdbx_strand_id
1 'polypeptide(L)'
;APEAPRVVPSESLIEALARSVPSPEPETLVTPEEAAEHIADVLRAIVEDPDSALRSPSVLYQDFLVRCRMVGLTRPALDLSAFVRRLSAARAGIHGDPDAEWSQALEAAKALPDDMLGPFLLVARAAREGLPCPSDAELAATYGTASLGRVRRLIQYIESRELFVTRVDLAGKRSITIPRLGWTTQPAEVA
;
A
#
# COMPACT_ATOMS: atom_id res chain seq x y z
N ALA A 1 -41.34 -18.92 36.22
CA ALA A 1 -39.89 -19.17 36.09
C ALA A 1 -39.51 -18.97 34.62
N PRO A 2 -38.40 -18.31 34.28
CA PRO A 2 -37.96 -18.20 32.89
C PRO A 2 -37.54 -19.59 32.37
N GLU A 3 -38.01 -19.95 31.17
CA GLU A 3 -37.70 -21.23 30.51
C GLU A 3 -36.20 -21.29 30.20
N ALA A 4 -35.53 -22.36 30.60
CA ALA A 4 -34.10 -22.54 30.35
C ALA A 4 -33.82 -22.57 28.84
N PRO A 5 -32.71 -21.97 28.36
CA PRO A 5 -32.38 -21.97 26.94
C PRO A 5 -32.24 -23.40 26.44
N ARG A 6 -32.99 -23.75 25.39
CA ARG A 6 -32.95 -25.08 24.78
C ARG A 6 -31.55 -25.33 24.21
N VAL A 7 -30.85 -26.29 24.79
CA VAL A 7 -29.56 -26.76 24.28
C VAL A 7 -29.82 -27.49 22.98
N VAL A 8 -29.40 -26.89 21.87
CA VAL A 8 -29.53 -27.50 20.54
C VAL A 8 -28.45 -28.57 20.41
N PRO A 9 -28.79 -29.83 20.04
CA PRO A 9 -27.80 -30.89 19.86
C PRO A 9 -26.80 -30.52 18.77
N SER A 10 -25.52 -30.83 18.99
CA SER A 10 -24.43 -30.54 18.05
C SER A 10 -24.69 -31.12 16.65
N GLU A 11 -25.35 -32.27 16.57
CA GLU A 11 -25.76 -32.91 15.32
C GLU A 11 -26.72 -32.04 14.51
N SER A 12 -27.69 -31.39 15.17
CA SER A 12 -28.64 -30.48 14.51
C SER A 12 -27.97 -29.20 14.01
N LEU A 13 -26.90 -28.74 14.69
CA LEU A 13 -26.08 -27.62 14.22
C LEU A 13 -25.23 -28.01 13.01
N ILE A 14 -24.61 -29.20 13.03
CA ILE A 14 -23.84 -29.73 11.90
C ILE A 14 -24.74 -29.91 10.67
N GLU A 15 -25.96 -30.40 10.86
CA GLU A 15 -26.93 -30.59 9.78
C GLU A 15 -27.46 -29.26 9.21
N ALA A 16 -27.63 -28.25 10.06
CA ALA A 16 -28.00 -26.90 9.62
C ALA A 16 -26.87 -26.20 8.83
N LEU A 17 -25.62 -26.40 9.25
CA LEU A 17 -24.44 -25.95 8.51
C LEU A 17 -24.29 -26.69 7.18
N ALA A 18 -24.53 -28.00 7.15
CA ALA A 18 -24.49 -28.80 5.92
C ALA A 18 -25.59 -28.42 4.92
N ARG A 19 -26.77 -28.01 5.40
CA ARG A 19 -27.86 -27.46 4.55
C ARG A 19 -27.62 -26.03 4.10
N SER A 20 -26.81 -25.28 4.83
CA SER A 20 -26.34 -23.96 4.44
C SER A 20 -25.21 -24.10 3.41
N VAL A 21 -25.52 -24.69 2.26
CA VAL A 21 -24.65 -24.60 1.10
C VAL A 21 -24.70 -23.14 0.67
N PRO A 22 -23.57 -22.40 0.65
CA PRO A 22 -23.57 -21.06 0.10
C PRO A 22 -24.10 -21.17 -1.31
N SER A 23 -25.25 -20.54 -1.60
CA SER A 23 -25.69 -20.39 -2.97
C SER A 23 -24.53 -19.74 -3.73
N PRO A 24 -24.13 -20.24 -4.91
CA PRO A 24 -23.18 -19.51 -5.72
C PRO A 24 -23.79 -18.12 -5.93
N GLU A 25 -23.19 -17.12 -5.28
CA GLU A 25 -23.51 -15.73 -5.56
C GLU A 25 -23.33 -15.56 -7.07
N PRO A 26 -24.27 -14.94 -7.78
CA PRO A 26 -24.08 -14.68 -9.20
C PRO A 26 -22.74 -13.97 -9.33
N GLU A 27 -21.81 -14.56 -10.09
CA GLU A 27 -20.58 -13.87 -10.48
C GLU A 27 -21.05 -12.60 -11.18
N THR A 28 -21.03 -11.48 -10.47
CA THR A 28 -21.15 -10.17 -11.08
C THR A 28 -20.04 -10.15 -12.12
N LEU A 29 -20.44 -10.17 -13.39
CA LEU A 29 -19.55 -10.02 -14.54
C LEU A 29 -19.06 -8.57 -14.57
N VAL A 30 -18.35 -8.17 -13.52
CA VAL A 30 -17.60 -6.91 -13.46
C VAL A 30 -16.57 -7.02 -14.57
N THR A 31 -16.59 -6.08 -15.50
CA THR A 31 -15.59 -6.06 -16.57
C THR A 31 -14.19 -5.90 -15.97
N PRO A 32 -13.13 -6.33 -16.67
CA PRO A 32 -11.77 -6.14 -16.18
C PRO A 32 -11.42 -4.67 -15.88
N GLU A 33 -12.02 -3.74 -16.62
CA GLU A 33 -11.84 -2.30 -16.47
C GLU A 33 -12.54 -1.76 -15.20
N GLU A 34 -13.83 -2.07 -15.02
CA GLU A 34 -14.55 -1.74 -13.78
C GLU A 34 -13.90 -2.38 -12.54
N ALA A 35 -13.35 -3.60 -12.69
CA ALA A 35 -12.63 -4.26 -11.61
C ALA A 35 -11.34 -3.52 -11.24
N ALA A 36 -10.61 -2.99 -12.23
CA ALA A 36 -9.42 -2.20 -11.98
C ALA A 36 -9.74 -0.87 -11.28
N GLU A 37 -10.83 -0.21 -11.67
CA GLU A 37 -11.32 1.02 -11.02
C GLU A 37 -11.70 0.77 -9.56
N HIS A 38 -12.54 -0.22 -9.29
CA HIS A 38 -12.93 -0.59 -7.93
C HIS A 38 -11.72 -0.96 -7.06
N ILE A 39 -10.72 -1.66 -7.62
CA ILE A 39 -9.47 -1.96 -6.90
C ILE A 39 -8.73 -0.66 -6.54
N ALA A 40 -8.61 0.28 -7.47
CA ALA A 40 -7.95 1.57 -7.23
C ALA A 40 -8.67 2.37 -6.14
N ASP A 41 -10.01 2.38 -6.16
CA ASP A 41 -10.85 3.04 -5.16
C ASP A 41 -10.69 2.44 -3.77
N VAL A 42 -10.71 1.11 -3.66
CA VAL A 42 -10.50 0.43 -2.38
C VAL A 42 -9.10 0.71 -1.83
N LEU A 43 -8.06 0.68 -2.68
CA LEU A 43 -6.69 1.00 -2.25
C LEU A 43 -6.59 2.43 -1.73
N ARG A 44 -7.20 3.39 -2.43
CA ARG A 44 -7.26 4.79 -2.00
C ARG A 44 -7.96 4.92 -0.65
N ALA A 45 -9.11 4.28 -0.47
CA ALA A 45 -9.83 4.29 0.80
C ALA A 45 -9.04 3.68 1.97
N ILE A 46 -8.12 2.74 1.71
CA ILE A 46 -7.20 2.20 2.72
C ILE A 46 -6.09 3.20 3.03
N VAL A 47 -5.58 3.91 2.02
CA VAL A 47 -4.52 4.93 2.21
C VAL A 47 -5.04 6.15 2.97
N GLU A 48 -6.29 6.56 2.72
CA GLU A 48 -6.93 7.70 3.38
C GLU A 48 -7.36 7.39 4.83
N ASP A 49 -7.41 6.11 5.22
CA ASP A 49 -7.72 5.69 6.58
C ASP A 49 -6.50 5.93 7.51
N PRO A 50 -6.59 6.85 8.49
CA PRO A 50 -5.47 7.18 9.37
C PRO A 50 -5.02 5.99 10.23
N ASP A 51 -5.91 5.03 10.51
CA ASP A 51 -5.58 3.85 11.31
C ASP A 51 -4.85 2.78 10.49
N SER A 52 -4.73 2.94 9.17
CA SER A 52 -4.12 1.97 8.27
C SER A 52 -2.60 2.17 8.11
N ALA A 53 -2.05 3.33 8.45
CA ALA A 53 -0.63 3.65 8.22
C ALA A 53 0.34 2.68 8.94
N LEU A 54 -0.01 2.23 10.15
CA LEU A 54 0.84 1.39 11.00
C LEU A 54 0.47 -0.10 11.01
N ARG A 55 -0.57 -0.50 10.26
CA ARG A 55 -0.99 -1.90 10.19
C ARG A 55 -0.03 -2.71 9.34
N SER A 56 0.13 -4.00 9.67
CA SER A 56 0.98 -4.89 8.90
C SER A 56 0.39 -5.14 7.50
N PRO A 57 1.24 -5.45 6.48
CA PRO A 57 0.77 -5.76 5.13
C PRO A 57 -0.30 -6.85 5.08
N SER A 58 -0.15 -7.90 5.88
CA SER A 58 -1.12 -9.00 5.95
C SER A 58 -2.48 -8.55 6.48
N VAL A 59 -2.51 -7.65 7.48
CA VAL A 59 -3.78 -7.11 8.02
C VAL A 59 -4.44 -6.20 7.00
N LEU A 60 -3.68 -5.33 6.34
CA LEU A 60 -4.19 -4.45 5.28
C LEU A 60 -4.71 -5.24 4.08
N TYR A 61 -4.07 -6.37 3.76
CA TYR A 61 -4.54 -7.26 2.69
C TYR A 61 -5.89 -7.92 3.04
N GLN A 62 -6.11 -8.32 4.30
CA GLN A 62 -7.42 -8.84 4.71
C GLN A 62 -8.51 -7.76 4.65
N ASP A 63 -8.21 -6.54 5.11
CA ASP A 63 -9.13 -5.39 4.98
C ASP A 63 -9.44 -5.11 3.50
N PHE A 64 -8.43 -5.09 2.63
CA PHE A 64 -8.60 -4.97 1.18
C PHE A 64 -9.56 -6.02 0.60
N LEU A 65 -9.40 -7.29 0.96
CA LEU A 65 -10.29 -8.37 0.49
C LEU A 65 -11.73 -8.17 1.01
N VAL A 66 -11.90 -7.68 2.23
CA VAL A 66 -13.23 -7.36 2.79
C VAL A 66 -13.88 -6.22 2.01
N ARG A 67 -13.17 -5.10 1.80
CA ARG A 67 -13.67 -3.94 1.07
C ARG A 67 -13.98 -4.27 -0.40
N CYS A 68 -13.16 -5.10 -1.05
CA CYS A 68 -13.44 -5.61 -2.39
C CYS A 68 -14.78 -6.35 -2.45
N ARG A 69 -15.05 -7.27 -1.50
CA ARG A 69 -16.34 -7.97 -1.44
C ARG A 69 -17.52 -7.02 -1.25
N MET A 70 -17.35 -5.96 -0.44
CA MET A 70 -18.40 -4.95 -0.22
C MET A 70 -18.78 -4.19 -1.49
N VAL A 71 -17.85 -4.04 -2.45
CA VAL A 71 -18.10 -3.40 -3.76
C VAL A 71 -18.38 -4.41 -4.88
N GLY A 72 -18.70 -5.67 -4.53
CA GLY A 72 -19.03 -6.72 -5.51
C GLY A 72 -17.84 -7.34 -6.24
N LEU A 73 -16.61 -7.09 -5.76
CA LEU A 73 -15.39 -7.76 -6.21
C LEU A 73 -15.07 -8.97 -5.33
N THR A 74 -15.69 -10.10 -5.63
CA THR A 74 -15.56 -11.34 -4.83
C THR A 74 -14.16 -11.95 -4.90
N ARG A 75 -13.47 -11.80 -6.05
CA ARG A 75 -12.09 -12.25 -6.26
C ARG A 75 -11.26 -11.19 -7.00
N PRO A 76 -10.63 -10.25 -6.28
CA PRO A 76 -9.63 -9.39 -6.90
C PRO A 76 -8.43 -10.25 -7.35
N ALA A 77 -7.96 -10.05 -8.59
CA ALA A 77 -6.80 -10.73 -9.16
C ALA A 77 -5.47 -10.12 -8.66
N LEU A 78 -5.34 -9.96 -7.34
CA LEU A 78 -4.15 -9.42 -6.68
C LEU A 78 -3.76 -10.37 -5.55
N ASP A 79 -2.57 -10.96 -5.63
CA ASP A 79 -1.96 -11.62 -4.49
C ASP A 79 -1.40 -10.59 -3.50
N LEU A 80 -0.84 -11.05 -2.37
CA LEU A 80 -0.29 -10.18 -1.34
C LEU A 80 0.84 -9.28 -1.85
N SER A 81 1.76 -9.79 -2.68
CA SER A 81 2.90 -9.00 -3.19
C SER A 81 2.40 -7.94 -4.17
N ALA A 82 1.51 -8.31 -5.09
CA ALA A 82 0.88 -7.39 -6.03
C ALA A 82 0.04 -6.32 -5.31
N PHE A 83 -0.66 -6.70 -4.23
CA PHE A 83 -1.35 -5.77 -3.34
C PHE A 83 -0.38 -4.78 -2.69
N VAL A 84 0.70 -5.25 -2.05
CA VAL A 84 1.69 -4.38 -1.41
C VAL A 84 2.27 -3.39 -2.41
N ARG A 85 2.54 -3.84 -3.63
CA ARG A 85 3.01 -2.98 -4.71
C ARG A 85 2.00 -1.90 -5.10
N ARG A 86 0.73 -2.27 -5.32
CA ARG A 86 -0.30 -1.30 -5.67
C ARG A 86 -0.64 -0.35 -4.52
N LEU A 87 -0.62 -0.83 -3.27
CA LEU A 87 -0.80 0.01 -2.09
C LEU A 87 0.34 1.02 -1.94
N SER A 88 1.58 0.60 -2.21
CA SER A 88 2.75 1.49 -2.24
C SER A 88 2.60 2.59 -3.29
N ALA A 89 2.11 2.24 -4.47
CA ALA A 89 1.82 3.19 -5.54
C ALA A 89 0.69 4.16 -5.13
N ALA A 90 -0.40 3.66 -4.56
CA ALA A 90 -1.50 4.49 -4.06
C ALA A 90 -1.06 5.46 -2.95
N ARG A 91 -0.17 5.05 -2.04
CA ARG A 91 0.44 5.93 -1.00
C ARG A 91 1.25 7.07 -1.61
N ALA A 92 1.85 6.84 -2.77
CA ALA A 92 2.55 7.86 -3.54
C ALA A 92 1.62 8.69 -4.45
N GLY A 93 0.30 8.57 -4.30
CA GLY A 93 -0.68 9.31 -5.11
C GLY A 93 -0.77 8.81 -6.56
N ILE A 94 -0.20 7.64 -6.87
CA ILE A 94 -0.30 7.02 -8.20
C ILE A 94 -1.61 6.25 -8.23
N HIS A 95 -2.59 6.79 -8.94
CA HIS A 95 -3.91 6.18 -9.13
C HIS A 95 -4.11 5.84 -10.61
N GLY A 96 -4.70 4.67 -10.88
CA GLY A 96 -4.93 4.21 -12.26
C GLY A 96 -3.65 3.82 -13.00
N ASP A 97 -3.67 3.99 -14.32
CA ASP A 97 -2.53 3.68 -15.18
C ASP A 97 -1.45 4.78 -15.08
N PRO A 98 -0.18 4.40 -14.80
CA PRO A 98 0.90 5.37 -14.67
C PRO A 98 1.22 6.01 -16.02
N ASP A 99 1.43 7.33 -16.02
CA ASP A 99 2.01 8.02 -17.17
C ASP A 99 3.45 7.52 -17.48
N ALA A 100 4.03 8.00 -18.58
CA ALA A 100 5.35 7.57 -19.03
C ALA A 100 6.46 7.85 -18.00
N GLU A 101 6.31 8.92 -17.21
CA GLU A 101 7.24 9.33 -16.17
C GLU A 101 7.14 8.41 -14.94
N TRP A 102 5.93 8.14 -14.45
CA TRP A 102 5.68 7.16 -13.39
C TRP A 102 6.06 5.74 -13.79
N SER A 103 5.89 5.38 -15.06
CA SER A 103 6.33 4.09 -15.59
C SER A 103 7.85 3.91 -15.45
N GLN A 104 8.64 4.97 -15.71
CA GLN A 104 10.09 4.94 -15.48
C GLN A 104 10.44 4.83 -13.99
N ALA A 105 9.71 5.52 -13.11
CA ALA A 105 9.91 5.40 -11.67
C ALA A 105 9.63 3.98 -11.15
N LEU A 106 8.53 3.37 -11.60
CA LEU A 106 8.17 2.00 -11.27
C LEU A 106 9.19 0.99 -11.83
N GLU A 107 9.72 1.23 -13.02
CA GLU A 107 10.80 0.42 -13.60
C GLU A 107 12.07 0.50 -12.76
N ALA A 108 12.48 1.70 -12.36
CA ALA A 108 13.64 1.91 -11.50
C ALA A 108 13.48 1.21 -10.15
N ALA A 109 12.27 1.22 -9.59
CA ALA A 109 11.96 0.59 -8.31
C ALA A 109 12.06 -0.95 -8.34
N LYS A 110 12.06 -1.61 -9.50
CA LYS A 110 12.23 -3.09 -9.59
C LYS A 110 13.59 -3.57 -9.05
N ALA A 111 14.58 -2.68 -8.92
CA ALA A 111 15.86 -3.00 -8.29
C ALA A 111 15.78 -3.05 -6.75
N LEU A 112 14.64 -2.67 -6.17
CA LEU A 112 14.42 -2.63 -4.72
C LEU A 112 13.59 -3.82 -4.24
N PRO A 113 13.81 -4.27 -3.00
CA PRO A 113 12.87 -5.13 -2.29
C PRO A 113 11.46 -4.51 -2.20
N ASP A 114 10.43 -5.35 -2.20
CA ASP A 114 9.01 -4.92 -2.16
C ASP A 114 8.70 -3.99 -0.97
N ASP A 115 9.33 -4.21 0.19
CA ASP A 115 9.13 -3.39 1.39
C ASP A 115 9.69 -1.97 1.25
N MET A 116 10.62 -1.74 0.31
CA MET A 116 11.21 -0.41 0.05
C MET A 116 10.49 0.37 -1.06
N LEU A 117 9.55 -0.26 -1.77
CA LEU A 117 8.82 0.37 -2.87
C LEU A 117 8.02 1.59 -2.39
N GLY A 118 7.29 1.47 -1.28
CA GLY A 118 6.51 2.57 -0.72
C GLY A 118 7.36 3.81 -0.43
N PRO A 119 8.41 3.71 0.42
CA PRO A 119 9.31 4.82 0.70
C PRO A 119 9.97 5.41 -0.55
N PHE A 120 10.38 4.58 -1.51
CA PHE A 120 10.93 5.06 -2.77
C PHE A 120 9.92 5.92 -3.55
N LEU A 121 8.69 5.42 -3.72
CA LEU A 121 7.65 6.15 -4.47
C LEU A 121 7.19 7.42 -3.74
N LEU A 122 7.21 7.46 -2.40
CA LEU A 122 6.94 8.67 -1.64
C LEU A 122 7.95 9.78 -1.98
N VAL A 123 9.25 9.45 -1.99
CA VAL A 123 10.30 10.41 -2.37
C VAL A 123 10.17 10.78 -3.85
N ALA A 124 9.88 9.82 -4.72
CA ALA A 124 9.71 10.06 -6.15
C ALA A 124 8.57 11.05 -6.43
N ARG A 125 7.43 10.90 -5.73
CA ARG A 125 6.32 11.85 -5.78
C ARG A 125 6.77 13.24 -5.38
N ALA A 126 7.39 13.38 -4.20
CA ALA A 126 7.84 14.67 -3.69
C ALA A 126 8.86 15.33 -4.65
N ALA A 127 9.74 14.53 -5.26
CA ALA A 127 10.74 15.01 -6.20
C ALA A 127 10.13 15.48 -7.52
N ARG A 128 9.13 14.75 -8.03
CA ARG A 128 8.41 15.10 -9.26
C ARG A 128 7.57 16.36 -9.10
N GLU A 129 6.89 16.48 -7.96
CA GLU A 129 6.00 17.62 -7.65
C GLU A 129 6.76 18.84 -7.10
N GLY A 130 8.08 18.76 -6.94
CA GLY A 130 8.89 19.85 -6.37
C GLY A 130 8.54 20.16 -4.91
N LEU A 131 8.10 19.16 -4.16
CA LEU A 131 7.73 19.25 -2.75
C LEU A 131 8.95 19.08 -1.82
N PRO A 132 8.84 19.51 -0.54
CA PRO A 132 9.84 19.22 0.49
C PRO A 132 10.18 17.72 0.55
N CYS A 133 11.45 17.42 0.82
CA CYS A 133 11.88 16.05 1.08
C CYS A 133 11.07 15.46 2.25
N PRO A 134 10.50 14.25 2.11
CA PRO A 134 9.79 13.60 3.20
C PRO A 134 10.66 13.45 4.45
N SER A 135 10.05 13.61 5.63
CA SER A 135 10.74 13.40 6.90
C SER A 135 11.03 11.93 7.16
N ASP A 136 11.93 11.63 8.10
CA ASP A 136 12.18 10.25 8.51
C ASP A 136 10.93 9.61 9.11
N ALA A 137 10.03 10.38 9.74
CA ALA A 137 8.76 9.87 10.26
C ALA A 137 7.80 9.43 9.14
N GLU A 138 7.68 10.22 8.08
CA GLU A 138 6.85 9.89 6.90
C GLU A 138 7.39 8.66 6.16
N LEU A 139 8.72 8.58 6.02
CA LEU A 139 9.40 7.41 5.46
C LEU A 139 9.21 6.18 6.35
N ALA A 140 9.29 6.32 7.67
CA ALA A 140 9.10 5.24 8.62
C ALA A 140 7.67 4.68 8.54
N ALA A 141 6.66 5.56 8.53
CA ALA A 141 5.26 5.19 8.39
C ALA A 141 5.01 4.44 7.07
N THR A 142 5.54 4.95 5.96
CA THR A 142 5.41 4.29 4.65
C THR A 142 6.15 2.97 4.60
N TYR A 143 7.28 2.86 5.29
CA TYR A 143 8.06 1.63 5.43
C TYR A 143 7.43 0.62 6.42
N GLY A 144 6.38 1.01 7.14
CA GLY A 144 5.73 0.18 8.16
C GLY A 144 6.61 -0.06 9.39
N THR A 145 7.42 0.92 9.78
CA THR A 145 8.29 0.84 10.97
C THR A 145 8.20 2.11 11.81
N ALA A 146 8.42 1.97 13.13
CA ALA A 146 8.65 3.13 14.01
C ALA A 146 10.16 3.45 14.19
N SER A 147 11.06 2.69 13.55
CA SER A 147 12.50 2.82 13.76
C SER A 147 13.15 3.78 12.76
N LEU A 148 13.56 4.97 13.22
CA LEU A 148 14.35 5.91 12.41
C LEU A 148 15.70 5.31 11.96
N GLY A 149 16.28 4.40 12.75
CA GLY A 149 17.49 3.68 12.36
C GLY A 149 17.27 2.73 11.17
N ARG A 150 16.06 2.21 10.98
CA ARG A 150 15.70 1.44 9.78
C ARG A 150 15.52 2.35 8.57
N VAL A 151 14.97 3.55 8.74
CA VAL A 151 14.86 4.56 7.66
C VAL A 151 16.24 4.97 7.16
N ARG A 152 17.19 5.25 8.05
CA ARG A 152 18.58 5.56 7.65
C ARG A 152 19.23 4.45 6.83
N ARG A 153 19.04 3.18 7.23
CA ARG A 153 19.53 2.02 6.47
C ARG A 153 18.82 1.86 5.13
N LEU A 154 17.51 2.12 5.08
CA LEU A 154 16.74 2.11 3.84
C LEU A 154 17.29 3.14 2.85
N ILE A 155 17.53 4.38 3.28
CA ILE A 155 18.09 5.43 2.42
C ILE A 155 19.46 4.99 1.90
N GLN A 156 20.36 4.57 2.79
CA GLN A 156 21.69 4.08 2.41
C GLN A 156 21.64 2.91 1.42
N TYR A 157 20.68 2.00 1.59
CA TYR A 157 20.50 0.88 0.68
C TYR A 157 20.06 1.37 -0.71
N ILE A 158 19.07 2.27 -0.78
CA ILE A 158 18.59 2.83 -2.05
C ILE A 158 19.70 3.65 -2.73
N GLU A 159 20.52 4.37 -1.98
CA GLU A 159 21.72 5.06 -2.51
C GLU A 159 22.74 4.06 -3.07
N SER A 160 22.97 2.93 -2.41
CA SER A 160 23.87 1.87 -2.92
C SER A 160 23.37 1.22 -4.22
N ARG A 161 22.10 1.40 -4.55
CA ARG A 161 21.47 1.01 -5.83
C ARG A 161 21.47 2.13 -6.87
N GLU A 162 22.13 3.26 -6.58
CA GLU A 162 22.21 4.46 -7.43
C GLU A 162 20.83 5.08 -7.73
N LEU A 163 19.83 4.76 -6.92
CA LEU A 163 18.46 5.26 -7.07
C LEU A 163 18.24 6.55 -6.31
N PHE A 164 18.95 6.76 -5.20
CA PHE A 164 18.97 8.02 -4.46
C PHE A 164 20.37 8.64 -4.48
N VAL A 165 20.38 9.96 -4.45
CA VAL A 165 21.54 10.77 -4.07
C VAL A 165 21.05 11.77 -3.04
N THR A 166 21.43 11.57 -1.78
CA THR A 166 21.07 12.47 -0.69
C THR A 166 22.06 13.61 -0.59
N ARG A 167 21.57 14.83 -0.41
CA ARG A 167 22.39 16.01 -0.07
C ARG A 167 21.82 16.69 1.16
N VAL A 168 22.72 17.12 2.04
CA VAL A 168 22.39 17.95 3.19
C VAL A 168 23.05 19.30 2.97
N ASP A 169 22.26 20.37 3.04
CA ASP A 169 22.77 21.74 2.92
C ASP A 169 23.43 22.24 4.22
N LEU A 170 23.94 23.47 4.20
CA LEU A 170 24.58 24.08 5.37
C LEU A 170 23.60 24.35 6.53
N ALA A 171 22.30 24.39 6.25
CA ALA A 171 21.26 24.54 7.26
C ALA A 171 20.80 23.19 7.85
N GLY A 172 21.36 22.07 7.38
CA GLY A 172 21.00 20.73 7.83
C GLY A 172 19.79 20.14 7.11
N LYS A 173 19.26 20.82 6.09
CA LYS A 173 18.10 20.34 5.33
C LYS A 173 18.51 19.31 4.29
N ARG A 174 17.76 18.22 4.23
CA ARG A 174 17.94 17.13 3.27
C ARG A 174 17.17 17.40 1.99
N SER A 175 17.82 17.17 0.86
CA SER A 175 17.18 16.93 -0.44
C SER A 175 17.62 15.56 -0.97
N ILE A 176 16.77 14.92 -1.76
CA ILE A 176 17.06 13.64 -2.40
C ILE A 176 16.82 13.80 -3.90
N THR A 177 17.83 13.44 -4.69
CA THR A 177 17.74 13.34 -6.14
C THR A 177 17.56 11.88 -6.55
N ILE A 178 16.73 11.62 -7.55
CA ILE A 178 16.59 10.33 -8.22
C ILE A 178 17.26 10.45 -9.60
N PRO A 179 18.55 10.09 -9.74
CA PRO A 179 19.34 10.43 -10.93
C PRO A 179 18.75 9.88 -12.23
N ARG A 180 18.21 8.66 -12.17
CA ARG A 180 17.59 7.99 -13.33
C ARG A 180 16.37 8.73 -13.89
N LEU A 181 15.68 9.48 -13.05
CA LEU A 181 14.47 10.23 -13.42
C LEU A 181 14.75 11.73 -13.63
N GLY A 182 15.91 12.22 -13.16
CA GLY A 182 16.21 13.65 -13.14
C GLY A 182 15.34 14.45 -12.17
N TRP A 183 14.72 13.80 -11.18
CA TRP A 183 13.84 14.44 -10.20
C TRP A 183 14.59 14.74 -8.90
N THR A 184 14.26 15.87 -8.27
CA THR A 184 14.89 16.29 -7.00
C THR A 184 13.85 16.91 -6.07
N THR A 185 13.82 16.47 -4.81
CA THR A 185 12.98 17.09 -3.78
C THR A 185 13.52 18.46 -3.36
N GLN A 186 12.65 19.32 -2.84
CA GLN A 186 13.09 20.54 -2.16
C GLN A 186 13.79 20.21 -0.83
N PRO A 187 14.80 20.99 -0.41
CA PRO A 187 15.44 20.80 0.89
C PRO A 187 14.44 20.94 2.05
N ALA A 188 14.42 19.96 2.96
CA ALA A 188 13.54 19.94 4.12
C ALA A 188 14.23 19.37 5.37
N GLU A 189 13.66 19.63 6.54
CA GLU A 189 14.13 19.02 7.79
C GLU A 189 13.93 17.50 7.76
N VAL A 190 14.83 16.78 8.42
CA VAL A 190 14.81 15.31 8.44
C VAL A 190 13.86 14.75 9.50
N ALA A 191 13.53 15.55 10.54
CA ALA A 191 12.74 15.15 11.70
C ALA A 191 11.23 15.13 11.44
#